data_AF-B4IM46-F1
#
_entry.id   AF-B4IM46-F1
#
_cell.length_a   1.000
_cell.length_b   1.000
_cell.length_c   1.000
_cell.angle_alpha   90.00
_cell.angle_beta   90.00
_cell.angle_gamma   90.00
#
_symmetry.space_group_name_H-M   'P 1'
#
loop_
_entity.id
_entity.type
_entity.pdbx_description
1 polymer ?
#
loop_
_entity_poly.entity_id
_entity_poly.type
_entity_poly.pdbx_seq_one_letter_code
_entity_poly.pdbx_strand_id
1 'polypeptide(L)' 'MTMINYILDQLKEAKYISSLDLKDGYWQIPLEERSRQYTAFTVPGKGLFQ' A
#
# COMPACT_ATOMS: atom_id res chain seq x y z
N MET A 1 4.89 -2.48 -24.55
CA MET A 1 4.54 -1.25 -23.80
C MET A 1 4.49 -1.59 -22.33
N THR A 2 5.16 -0.85 -21.44
CA THR A 2 5.07 -1.10 -19.99
C THR A 2 3.82 -0.43 -19.39
N MET A 3 3.37 -0.88 -18.21
CA MET A 3 2.24 -0.25 -17.50
C MET A 3 2.51 1.24 -17.23
N ILE A 4 3.76 1.59 -16.92
CA ILE A 4 4.15 2.98 -16.73
C ILE A 4 3.94 3.82 -17.99
N ASN A 5 4.32 3.31 -19.17
CA ASN A 5 4.12 4.03 -20.44
C ASN A 5 2.62 4.23 -20.74
N TYR A 6 1.79 3.23 -20.44
CA TYR A 6 0.34 3.35 -20.60
C TYR A 6 -0.26 4.45 -19.72
N ILE A 7 0.12 4.52 -18.43
CA ILE A 7 -0.35 5.57 -17.52
C ILE A 7 0.11 6.95 -17.98
N LEU A 8 1.38 7.09 -18.38
CA LEU A 8 1.94 8.36 -18.84
C LEU A 8 1.25 8.87 -20.12
N ASP A 9 0.84 7.97 -21.02
CA ASP A 9 0.09 8.33 -22.21
C ASP A 9 -1.28 8.95 -21.88
N GLN A 10 -1.93 8.54 -20.78
CA GLN A 10 -3.20 9.11 -20.33
C GLN A 10 -3.07 10.53 -19.76
N LEU A 11 -1.86 10.92 -19.33
CA LEU A 11 -1.62 12.24 -18.72
C LEU A 11 -1.31 13.34 -19.73
N LYS A 12 -1.04 12.99 -21.00
CA LYS A 12 -0.52 13.93 -22.02
C LYS A 12 -1.39 15.15 -22.27
N GLU A 13 -2.72 14.98 -22.24
CA GLU A 13 -3.68 16.06 -22.54
C GLU A 13 -4.23 16.74 -21.27
N ALA A 14 -3.71 16.40 -20.09
CA ALA A 14 -4.21 16.95 -18.83
C ALA A 14 -3.84 18.43 -18.69
N LYS A 15 -4.85 19.29 -18.55
CA LYS A 15 -4.64 20.73 -18.30
C LYS A 15 -4.16 21.03 -16.88
N TYR A 16 -4.51 20.17 -15.92
CA TYR A 16 -4.12 20.26 -14.53
C TYR A 16 -3.84 18.86 -13.99
N ILE A 17 -2.80 18.75 -13.18
CA ILE A 17 -2.42 17.51 -12.50
C ILE A 17 -2.31 17.83 -11.01
N SER A 18 -2.84 16.95 -10.17
CA SER A 18 -2.61 16.98 -8.73
C SER A 18 -2.09 15.61 -8.30
N SER A 19 -1.32 15.60 -7.22
CA SER A 19 -0.83 14.37 -6.59
C SER A 19 -1.27 14.34 -5.14
N LEU A 20 -1.54 13.13 -4.64
CA LEU A 20 -1.81 12.85 -3.25
C LEU A 20 -0.74 11.89 -2.73
N ASP A 21 -0.19 12.18 -1.56
CA ASP A 21 0.71 11.27 -0.84
C ASP A 21 -0.10 10.44 0.15
N LEU A 22 -0.07 9.11 0.00
CA LEU A 22 -0.67 8.16 0.93
C LEU A 22 0.40 7.62 1.88
N LYS A 23 0.89 8.49 2.76
CA LYS A 23 1.93 8.15 3.74
C LYS A 23 1.55 6.90 4.55
N ASP A 24 2.48 5.96 4.65
CA ASP A 24 2.31 4.71 5.38
C ASP A 24 1.08 3.90 4.94
N GLY A 25 0.70 3.99 3.66
CA GLY A 25 -0.56 3.44 3.12
C GLY A 25 -0.80 1.95 3.38
N TYR A 26 0.27 1.13 3.48
CA TYR A 26 0.13 -0.29 3.85
C TYR A 26 -0.47 -0.48 5.25
N TRP A 27 -0.21 0.45 6.18
CA TRP A 27 -0.65 0.36 7.57
C TRP A 27 -2.02 0.99 7.81
N GLN A 28 -2.52 1.79 6.87
CA GLN A 28 -3.82 2.44 6.99
C GLN A 28 -4.99 1.49 6.69
N ILE A 29 -4.74 0.44 5.91
CA ILE A 29 -5.77 -0.53 5.54
C ILE A 29 -5.80 -1.64 6.60
N PRO A 30 -6.92 -1.81 7.34
CA PRO A 30 -7.02 -2.83 8.37
C PRO A 30 -6.97 -4.23 7.74
N LEU A 31 -6.21 -5.12 8.36
CA LEU A 31 -6.21 -6.54 7.99
C LEU A 31 -7.49 -7.21 8.47
N GLU A 32 -8.07 -8.04 7.60
CA GLU A 32 -9.21 -8.87 7.95
C GLU A 32 -8.84 -9.78 9.14
N GLU A 33 -9.72 -9.89 10.14
CA GLU A 33 -9.39 -10.54 11.41
C GLU A 33 -8.93 -11.99 11.24
N ARG A 34 -9.57 -12.74 10.34
CA ARG A 34 -9.19 -14.13 10.02
C ARG A 34 -7.80 -14.29 9.39
N SER A 35 -7.24 -13.20 8.87
CA SER A 35 -5.96 -13.18 8.15
C SER A 35 -4.78 -12.77 9.02
N ARG A 36 -5.02 -12.20 10.21
CA ARG A 36 -3.97 -11.70 11.14
C ARG A 36 -2.95 -12.75 11.53
N GLN A 37 -3.40 -13.99 11.74
CA GLN A 37 -2.51 -15.11 12.07
C GLN A 37 -1.40 -15.35 11.03
N TYR A 38 -1.65 -15.03 9.74
CA TYR A 38 -0.67 -15.23 8.68
C TYR A 38 0.43 -14.16 8.65
N THR A 39 0.20 -13.04 9.34
CA THR A 39 1.16 -11.94 9.47
C THR A 39 1.82 -11.90 10.85
N ALA A 40 1.60 -12.95 11.67
CA ALA A 40 2.08 -12.97 13.04
C ALA A 40 3.60 -13.06 13.14
N PHE A 41 4.19 -12.40 14.14
CA PHE A 41 5.62 -12.46 14.42
C PHE A 41 5.89 -12.49 15.93
N THR A 42 7.03 -13.09 16.32
CA THR A 42 7.46 -13.11 17.71
C THR A 42 8.61 -12.15 17.94
N VAL A 43 8.60 -11.52 19.11
CA VAL A 43 9.73 -10.71 19.58
C VAL A 43 10.30 -11.38 20.83
N PRO A 44 11.59 -11.77 20.83
CA PRO A 44 12.22 -12.40 22.00
C PRO A 44 12.01 -11.57 23.27
N GLY A 45 11.50 -12.22 24.32
CA GLY A 45 11.21 -11.58 25.60
C GLY A 45 9.99 -10.65 25.64
N LYS A 46 9.25 -10.48 24.53
CA LYS A 46 8.06 -9.59 24.46
C LYS A 46 6.77 -10.27 23.99
N GLY A 47 6.85 -11.43 23.34
CA GLY A 47 5.67 -12.26 23.00
C GLY A 47 5.35 -12.33 21.50
N LEU A 48 4.13 -12.78 21.20
CA LEU A 48 3.56 -12.96 19.86
C LEU A 48 2.66 -11.76 19.51
N PHE A 49 2.80 -11.24 18.29
CA PHE A 49 2.02 -10.13 17.73
C PHE A 49 1.33 -10.60 16.44
N GLN A 50 0.08 -10.17 16.22
CA GLN A 50 -0.72 -10.47 15.03
C GLN A 50 -1.77 -9.38 14.79
#